data_AF-A0A7C7ZSL3-F1
#
_entry.id   AF-A0A7C7ZSL3-F1
#
_cell.length_a   1.000
_cell.length_b   1.000
_cell.length_c   1.000
_cell.angle_alpha   90.00
_cell.angle_beta   90.00
_cell.angle_gamma   90.00
#
_symmetry.space_group_name_H-M   'P 1'
#
loop_
_entity.id
_entity.type
_entity.pdbx_description
1 polymer ?
#
loop_
_entity_poly.entity_id
_entity_poly.type
_entity_poly.pdbx_seq_one_letter_code
_entity_poly.pdbx_strand_id
1 'polypeptide(L)'
;IFQLGENSHWNFNHSSLFLDFLAGNQDYKCVPWGIPTRNIFGWQKPCYLLNDEYEPTFEKLMNNTDWSRYGVGKDPRCTNCMLHCGFEATAVLDTVKHPFKALKVSLRGVNGRKDQ
;
A
#
# COMPACT_ATOMS: atom_id res chain seq x y z
N ILE A 1 10.30 11.31 -11.16
CA ILE A 1 10.99 11.36 -9.84
C ILE A 1 12.19 10.41 -9.83
N PHE A 2 12.01 9.10 -10.05
CA PHE A 2 13.13 8.14 -10.02
C PHE A 2 14.26 8.49 -11.01
N GLN A 3 13.92 8.89 -12.24
CA GLN A 3 14.92 9.36 -13.24
C GLN A 3 15.67 10.62 -12.80
N LEU A 4 14.99 11.57 -12.14
CA LEU A 4 15.63 12.78 -11.59
C LEU A 4 16.59 12.42 -10.44
N GLY A 5 16.33 11.29 -9.77
CA GLY A 5 17.09 10.81 -8.65
C GLY A 5 18.35 10.03 -9.02
N GLU A 6 18.60 9.69 -10.29
CA GLU A 6 19.72 8.81 -10.71
C GLU A 6 21.10 9.33 -10.27
N ASN A 7 21.30 10.65 -10.25
CA ASN A 7 22.54 11.28 -9.80
C ASN A 7 22.45 11.83 -8.36
N SER A 8 21.42 11.45 -7.61
CA SER A 8 21.17 11.89 -6.24
C SER A 8 21.12 10.70 -5.28
N HIS A 9 21.63 10.85 -4.07
CA HIS A 9 21.58 9.81 -3.04
C HIS A 9 20.27 9.86 -2.23
N TRP A 10 19.12 9.92 -2.92
CA TRP A 10 17.82 9.99 -2.25
C TRP A 10 17.44 8.64 -1.64
N ASN A 11 17.39 8.61 -0.31
CA ASN A 11 16.92 7.45 0.44
C ASN A 11 15.41 7.59 0.70
N PHE A 12 14.61 6.82 -0.01
CA PHE A 12 13.17 6.77 0.21
C PHE A 12 12.85 5.85 1.40
N ASN A 13 11.99 6.31 2.32
CA ASN A 13 11.54 5.54 3.49
C ASN A 13 10.42 4.54 3.15
N HIS A 14 10.54 3.83 2.03
CA HIS A 14 9.52 2.92 1.50
C HIS A 14 10.17 1.61 1.04
N SER A 15 9.41 0.51 1.00
CA SER A 15 9.93 -0.74 0.45
C SER A 15 10.25 -0.62 -1.05
N SER A 16 11.28 -1.35 -1.48
CA SER A 16 11.70 -1.37 -2.89
C SER A 16 10.56 -1.80 -3.81
N LEU A 17 9.74 -2.77 -3.39
CA LEU A 17 8.60 -3.25 -4.14
C LEU A 17 7.44 -2.23 -4.21
N PHE A 18 7.21 -1.42 -3.18
CA PHE A 18 6.21 -0.35 -3.26
C PHE A 18 6.63 0.75 -4.22
N LEU A 19 7.90 1.14 -4.20
CA LEU A 19 8.44 2.12 -5.15
C LEU A 19 8.33 1.60 -6.59
N ASP A 20 8.59 0.31 -6.81
CA ASP A 20 8.46 -0.34 -8.11
C ASP A 20 7.00 -0.41 -8.59
N PHE A 21 6.05 -0.59 -7.67
CA PHE A 21 4.61 -0.44 -7.93
C PHE A 21 4.25 1.00 -8.33
N LEU A 22 4.71 2.01 -7.60
CA LEU A 22 4.47 3.42 -7.95
C LEU A 22 5.09 3.80 -9.31
N ALA A 23 6.15 3.11 -9.71
CA ALA A 23 6.80 3.30 -11.00
C ALA A 23 6.09 2.59 -12.17
N GLY A 24 4.97 1.90 -11.91
CA GLY A 24 4.16 1.22 -12.90
C GLY A 24 4.70 -0.15 -13.35
N ASN A 25 5.76 -0.64 -12.71
CA ASN A 25 6.39 -1.91 -13.05
C ASN A 25 5.64 -3.12 -12.47
N GLN A 26 4.74 -2.87 -11.51
CA GLN A 26 3.97 -3.90 -10.82
C GLN A 26 2.54 -3.46 -10.58
N ASP A 27 1.67 -4.45 -10.51
CA ASP A 27 0.26 -4.27 -10.13
C ASP A 27 0.02 -4.95 -8.79
N TYR A 28 -0.45 -4.16 -7.82
CA TYR A 28 -0.82 -4.65 -6.49
C TYR A 28 -2.30 -4.45 -6.20
N LYS A 29 -2.83 -5.31 -5.35
CA LYS A 29 -4.17 -5.17 -4.77
C LYS A 29 -4.03 -4.64 -3.36
N CYS A 30 -4.75 -3.56 -3.06
CA CYS A 30 -4.77 -2.95 -1.73
C CYS A 30 -5.06 -3.98 -0.63
N VAL A 31 -4.30 -3.90 0.48
CA VAL A 31 -4.57 -4.56 1.75
C VAL A 31 -5.17 -3.51 2.70
N PRO A 32 -6.51 -3.33 2.70
CA PRO A 32 -7.16 -2.19 3.37
C PRO A 32 -7.01 -2.19 4.90
N TRP A 33 -6.73 -3.35 5.49
CA TRP A 33 -6.50 -3.53 6.92
C TRP A 33 -5.03 -3.38 7.33
N GLY A 34 -4.12 -3.11 6.38
CA GLY A 34 -2.67 -3.14 6.63
C GLY A 34 -2.18 -2.07 7.60
N ILE A 35 -2.77 -0.88 7.56
CA ILE A 35 -2.47 0.23 8.47
C ILE A 35 -3.79 0.74 9.09
N PRO A 36 -4.27 0.09 10.16
CA PRO A 36 -5.48 0.51 10.86
C PRO A 36 -5.23 1.83 11.62
N THR A 37 -6.25 2.66 11.75
CA THR A 37 -6.15 3.95 12.46
C THR A 37 -7.03 3.95 13.70
N ARG A 38 -6.46 4.36 14.83
CA ARG A 38 -7.18 4.60 16.08
C ARG A 38 -7.08 6.07 16.44
N ASN A 39 -8.22 6.69 16.73
CA ASN A 39 -8.30 8.06 17.22
C ASN A 39 -9.21 8.13 18.46
N ILE A 40 -9.58 9.34 18.90
CA ILE A 40 -10.42 9.55 20.09
C ILE A 40 -11.82 8.92 20.00
N PHE A 41 -12.31 8.65 18.78
CA PHE A 41 -13.61 8.02 18.54
C PHE A 41 -13.53 6.48 18.51
N GLY A 42 -12.32 5.92 18.45
CA GLY A 42 -12.10 4.47 18.40
C GLY A 42 -11.23 4.04 17.22
N TRP A 43 -11.37 2.78 16.83
CA TRP A 43 -10.74 2.19 15.65
C TRP A 43 -11.59 2.46 14.41
N GLN A 44 -11.02 3.19 13.47
CA GLN A 44 -11.71 3.64 12.26
C GLN A 44 -11.86 2.50 11.24
N LYS A 45 -13.08 2.30 10.72
CA LYS A 45 -13.39 1.35 9.63
C LYS A 45 -13.88 2.09 8.38
N PRO A 46 -13.63 1.56 7.17
CA PRO A 46 -12.77 0.41 6.89
C PRO A 46 -11.29 0.77 6.85
N CYS A 47 -10.91 1.86 6.19
CA CYS A 47 -9.54 2.36 6.14
C CYS A 47 -9.49 3.80 6.62
N TYR A 48 -8.28 4.28 6.94
CA TYR A 48 -8.11 5.60 7.55
C TYR A 48 -8.58 6.77 6.67
N LEU A 49 -8.74 6.57 5.35
CA LEU A 49 -9.28 7.59 4.46
C LEU A 49 -10.81 7.58 4.36
N LEU A 50 -11.44 6.41 4.40
CA LEU A 50 -12.89 6.30 4.13
C LEU A 50 -13.73 6.71 5.34
N ASN A 51 -13.29 6.35 6.54
CA ASN A 51 -13.89 6.79 7.81
C ASN A 51 -15.42 6.62 7.88
N ASP A 52 -15.91 5.43 7.54
CA ASP A 52 -17.34 5.17 7.50
C ASP A 52 -17.91 5.07 8.93
N GLU A 53 -17.21 4.36 9.83
CA GLU A 53 -17.64 4.13 11.21
C GLU A 53 -16.44 3.92 12.16
N TYR A 54 -16.71 3.69 13.45
CA TYR A 54 -15.72 3.38 14.47
C TYR A 54 -16.08 2.14 15.29
N GLU A 55 -15.06 1.40 15.72
CA GLU A 55 -15.18 0.26 16.62
C GLU A 55 -14.37 0.49 17.91
N PRO A 56 -14.84 0.04 19.08
CA PRO A 56 -14.17 0.35 20.34
C PRO A 56 -12.88 -0.48 20.55
N THR A 57 -12.75 -1.62 19.88
CA THR A 57 -11.58 -2.51 19.97
C THR A 57 -11.05 -2.89 18.59
N PHE A 58 -9.76 -3.19 18.52
CA PHE A 58 -9.12 -3.64 17.29
C PHE A 58 -9.74 -4.95 16.79
N GLU A 59 -10.05 -5.87 17.70
CA GLU A 59 -10.72 -7.13 17.37
C GLU A 59 -12.06 -6.90 16.66
N LYS A 60 -12.88 -5.96 17.14
CA LYS A 60 -14.13 -5.60 16.49
C LYS A 60 -13.91 -4.96 15.13
N LEU A 61 -12.91 -4.07 14.99
CA LEU A 61 -12.52 -3.54 13.68
C LEU A 61 -12.24 -4.69 12.68
N MET A 62 -11.45 -5.68 13.09
CA MET A 62 -11.04 -6.77 12.21
C MET A 62 -12.21 -7.70 11.87
N ASN A 63 -13.07 -8.01 12.83
CA ASN A 63 -14.15 -8.99 12.67
C ASN A 63 -15.44 -8.40 12.07
N ASN A 64 -15.77 -7.14 12.38
CA ASN A 64 -17.02 -6.51 11.94
C ASN A 64 -16.88 -5.74 10.61
N THR A 65 -15.67 -5.61 10.08
CA THR A 65 -15.42 -4.95 8.79
C THR A 65 -15.34 -5.98 7.69
N ASP A 66 -16.21 -5.86 6.68
CA ASP A 66 -16.11 -6.67 5.47
C ASP A 66 -15.01 -6.12 4.55
N TRP A 67 -13.77 -6.51 4.84
CA TRP A 67 -12.57 -6.12 4.09
C TRP A 67 -12.63 -6.51 2.61
N SER A 68 -13.45 -7.51 2.27
CA SER A 68 -13.53 -8.00 0.89
C SER A 68 -14.13 -6.96 -0.05
N ARG A 69 -14.91 -5.99 0.47
CA ARG A 69 -15.56 -4.92 -0.30
C ARG A 69 -14.65 -3.76 -0.69
N TYR A 70 -13.45 -3.66 -0.12
CA TYR A 70 -12.58 -2.50 -0.30
C TYR A 70 -11.36 -2.80 -1.19
N GLY A 71 -10.88 -1.75 -1.85
CA GLY A 71 -9.77 -1.81 -2.81
C GLY A 71 -10.19 -1.47 -4.23
N VAL A 72 -9.18 -1.29 -5.10
CA VAL A 72 -9.37 -0.97 -6.53
C VAL A 72 -10.26 -2.03 -7.18
N GLY A 73 -11.26 -1.58 -7.94
CA GLY A 73 -12.24 -2.44 -8.61
C GLY A 73 -13.33 -3.02 -7.71
N LYS A 74 -13.40 -2.64 -6.43
CA LYS A 74 -14.41 -3.13 -5.49
C LYS A 74 -15.28 -2.04 -4.88
N ASP A 75 -14.65 -0.97 -4.38
CA ASP A 75 -15.33 0.23 -3.90
C ASP A 75 -15.04 1.39 -4.86
N PRO A 76 -16.06 2.12 -5.36
CA PRO A 76 -15.85 3.22 -6.31
C PRO A 76 -14.94 4.32 -5.75
N ARG A 77 -14.88 4.49 -4.42
CA ARG A 77 -13.99 5.45 -3.74
C ARG A 77 -12.53 5.01 -3.75
N CYS A 78 -12.27 3.72 -4.01
CA CYS A 78 -10.93 3.16 -4.10
C CYS A 78 -10.40 3.07 -5.54
N THR A 79 -11.18 3.44 -6.56
CA THR A 79 -10.89 3.21 -7.99
C THR A 79 -9.48 3.66 -8.41
N ASN A 80 -9.07 4.87 -8.01
CA ASN A 80 -7.76 5.44 -8.34
C ASN A 80 -6.84 5.52 -7.11
N CYS A 81 -7.15 4.76 -6.06
CA CYS A 81 -6.38 4.79 -4.83
C CYS A 81 -5.07 4.01 -5.03
N MET A 82 -3.94 4.67 -4.79
CA MET A 82 -2.60 4.07 -4.73
C MET A 82 -1.91 4.43 -3.41
N LEU A 83 -2.71 4.66 -2.37
CA LEU A 83 -2.21 5.22 -1.12
C LEU A 83 -1.32 4.21 -0.38
N HIS A 84 -0.19 4.69 0.11
CA HIS A 84 0.78 3.96 0.91
C HIS A 84 0.14 3.00 1.93
N CYS A 85 -0.91 3.44 2.62
CA CYS A 85 -1.53 2.70 3.73
C CYS A 85 -2.03 1.29 3.43
N GLY A 86 -2.40 1.02 2.18
CA GLY A 86 -2.86 -0.30 1.77
C GLY A 86 -1.87 -1.00 0.84
N PHE A 87 -1.16 -0.23 0.02
CA PHE A 87 -0.28 -0.76 -1.00
C PHE A 87 1.12 -1.08 -0.48
N GLU A 88 1.63 -0.33 0.51
CA GLU A 88 2.89 -0.67 1.20
C GLU A 88 2.74 -2.00 1.93
N ALA A 89 1.64 -2.19 2.67
CA ALA A 89 1.37 -3.47 3.35
C ALA A 89 1.35 -4.64 2.34
N THR A 90 0.80 -4.40 1.15
CA THR A 90 0.81 -5.39 0.06
C THR A 90 2.24 -5.68 -0.41
N ALA A 91 3.04 -4.64 -0.65
CA ALA A 91 4.44 -4.75 -1.07
C ALA A 91 5.33 -5.43 -0.01
N VAL A 92 5.10 -5.16 1.27
CA VAL A 92 5.79 -5.81 2.39
C VAL A 92 5.43 -7.29 2.45
N LEU A 93 4.14 -7.64 2.35
CA LEU A 93 3.71 -9.04 2.29
C LEU A 93 4.31 -9.76 1.07
N ASP A 94 4.40 -9.09 -0.07
CA ASP A 94 5.04 -9.62 -1.27
C ASP A 94 6.56 -9.80 -1.09
N THR A 95 7.22 -8.86 -0.40
CA THR A 95 8.64 -8.94 -0.07
C THR A 95 8.96 -10.16 0.79
N VAL A 96 8.14 -10.40 1.82
CA VAL A 96 8.30 -11.57 2.70
C VAL A 96 8.08 -12.88 1.94
N LYS A 97 7.09 -12.93 1.04
CA LYS A 97 6.80 -14.12 0.22
C LYS A 97 7.83 -14.35 -0.89
N HIS A 98 8.40 -13.27 -1.45
CA HIS A 98 9.28 -13.30 -2.60
C HIS A 98 10.57 -12.49 -2.35
N PRO A 99 11.45 -12.95 -1.44
CA PRO A 99 12.63 -12.19 -1.04
C PRO A 99 13.61 -11.92 -2.19
N PHE A 100 13.76 -12.87 -3.14
CA PHE A 100 14.61 -12.68 -4.32
C PHE A 100 14.07 -11.62 -5.29
N LYS A 101 12.74 -11.44 -5.35
CA LYS A 101 12.11 -10.40 -6.15
C LYS A 101 12.45 -9.02 -5.58
N ALA A 102 12.30 -8.86 -4.27
CA ALA A 102 12.66 -7.63 -3.56
C ALA A 102 14.16 -7.32 -3.67
N LEU A 103 15.02 -8.33 -3.53
CA LEU A 103 16.47 -8.17 -3.69
C LEU A 103 16.84 -7.71 -5.10
N LYS A 104 16.23 -8.29 -6.13
CA LYS A 104 16.46 -7.90 -7.53
C LYS A 104 16.12 -6.43 -7.78
N VAL A 105 14.97 -5.97 -7.28
CA VAL A 105 14.55 -4.56 -7.41
C VAL A 105 15.48 -3.64 -6.62
N SER A 106 15.85 -4.04 -5.39
CA SER A 106 16.78 -3.25 -4.57
C SER A 106 18.16 -3.06 -5.19
N LEU A 107 18.66 -4.08 -5.91
CA LEU A 107 19.98 -4.02 -6.57
C LEU A 107 19.95 -3.29 -7.90
N ARG A 108 18.87 -3.46 -8.69
CA ARG A 108 18.76 -2.84 -10.02
C ARG A 108 18.24 -1.40 -9.99
N GLY A 109 17.69 -0.98 -8.85
CA GLY A 109 16.97 0.28 -8.74
C GLY A 109 15.60 0.23 -9.40
N VAL A 110 14.80 1.26 -9.15
CA VAL A 110 13.45 1.42 -9.71
C VAL A 110 13.54 2.33 -10.93
N ASN A 111 13.45 1.74 -12.12
CA ASN A 111 13.32 2.48 -13.37
C ASN A 111 11.85 2.41 -13.79
N GLY A 112 11.15 3.54 -13.84
CA GLY A 112 9.74 3.54 -14.25
C GLY A 112 9.55 3.03 -15.67
N ARG A 113 8.38 2.40 -15.92
CA ARG A 113 7.94 2.06 -17.27
C ARG A 113 8.01 3.31 -18.15
N LYS A 114 8.61 3.20 -19.33
CA LYS A 114 8.77 4.32 -20.28
C LYS A 114 7.55 4.50 -21.19
N ASP A 115 6.54 3.67 -20.98
CA ASP A 115 5.43 3.37 -21.88
C ASP A 115 4.07 3.87 -21.33
N GLN A 116 4.10 4.79 -20.35
CA GLN A 116 2.94 5.55 -19.85
C GLN A 116 3.05 7.03 -20.17
#